data_AF-A0A1C5GGY2-F1
#
_entry.id   AF-A0A1C5GGY2-F1
#
_cell.length_a   1.000
_cell.length_b   1.000
_cell.length_c   1.000
_cell.angle_alpha   90.00
_cell.angle_beta   90.00
_cell.angle_gamma   90.00
#
_symmetry.space_group_name_H-M   'P 1'
#
loop_
_entity.id
_entity.type
_entity.pdbx_description
1 polymer ?
#
loop_
_entity_poly.entity_id
_entity_poly.type
_entity_poly.pdbx_seq_one_letter_code
_entity_poly.pdbx_strand_id
1 'polypeptide(L)'
;MSPAKNHKGWLIAAIPIALYLTALFVPLISPFARYPIYFIKCGGRPVVATDFAAAYTYRAPGNDDYGVDVLVTDFFCTEAEAQSAGFSRSDLPAR
;
A
#
# COMPACT_ATOMS: atom_id res chain seq x y z
N MET A 1 -2.65 14.55 -50.40
CA MET A 1 -1.37 14.25 -49.73
C MET A 1 -1.66 14.09 -48.24
N SER A 2 -1.96 12.87 -47.77
CA SER A 2 -2.27 12.62 -46.36
C SER A 2 -0.96 12.36 -45.61
N PRO A 3 -0.59 13.15 -44.59
CA PRO A 3 0.69 12.95 -43.90
C PRO A 3 0.63 11.66 -43.11
N ALA A 4 1.47 10.69 -43.47
CA ALA A 4 1.70 9.49 -42.70
C ALA A 4 2.16 9.90 -41.29
N LYS A 5 1.29 9.70 -40.30
CA LYS A 5 1.56 9.98 -38.90
C LYS A 5 2.66 9.00 -38.46
N ASN A 6 3.85 9.53 -38.13
CA ASN A 6 5.00 8.74 -37.69
C ASN A 6 4.74 8.14 -36.29
N HIS A 7 4.03 7.02 -36.24
CA HIS A 7 3.58 6.36 -35.00
C HIS A 7 4.72 5.96 -34.05
N LYS A 8 5.93 5.71 -34.57
CA LYS A 8 7.09 5.26 -33.77
C LYS A 8 7.66 6.33 -32.84
N GLY A 9 7.74 7.60 -33.26
CA GLY A 9 8.25 8.68 -32.40
C GLY A 9 7.28 9.02 -31.25
N TRP A 10 5.97 8.91 -31.51
CA TRP A 10 4.94 9.16 -30.52
C TRP A 10 4.93 8.10 -29.41
N LEU A 11 5.16 6.83 -29.74
CA LEU A 11 5.26 5.75 -28.75
C LEU A 11 6.50 5.90 -27.85
N ILE A 12 7.65 6.32 -28.39
CA ILE A 12 8.89 6.50 -27.62
C ILE A 12 8.77 7.65 -26.61
N ALA A 13 8.06 8.73 -26.95
CA ALA A 13 7.81 9.84 -26.03
C ALA A 13 6.67 9.55 -25.02
N ALA A 14 5.68 8.74 -25.40
CA ALA A 14 4.54 8.42 -24.52
C ALA A 14 4.94 7.50 -23.35
N ILE A 15 5.86 6.56 -23.55
CA ILE A 15 6.31 5.62 -22.51
C ILE A 15 6.91 6.32 -21.27
N PRO A 16 7.92 7.22 -21.38
CA PRO A 16 8.48 7.89 -20.20
C PRO A 16 7.46 8.80 -19.52
N ILE A 17 6.57 9.43 -20.28
CA ILE A 17 5.48 10.25 -19.71
C ILE A 17 4.50 9.36 -18.93
N ALA A 18 4.10 8.23 -19.48
CA ALA A 18 3.23 7.28 -18.80
C ALA A 18 3.88 6.74 -17.52
N LEU A 19 5.17 6.38 -17.56
CA LEU A 19 5.93 5.93 -16.39
C LEU A 19 6.00 7.02 -15.32
N TYR A 20 6.31 8.26 -15.71
CA TYR A 20 6.37 9.40 -14.79
C TYR A 20 5.01 9.67 -14.13
N LEU A 21 3.92 9.64 -14.92
CA LEU A 21 2.57 9.79 -14.39
C LEU A 21 2.23 8.65 -13.42
N THR A 22 2.51 7.39 -13.77
CA THR A 22 2.27 6.27 -12.84
C THR A 22 3.08 6.43 -11.56
N ALA A 23 4.34 6.86 -11.63
CA ALA A 23 5.18 7.08 -10.46
C ALA A 23 4.64 8.19 -9.54
N LEU A 24 3.97 9.21 -10.09
CA LEU A 24 3.30 10.24 -9.30
C LEU A 24 2.06 9.71 -8.55
N PHE A 25 1.38 8.69 -9.09
CA PHE A 25 0.22 8.08 -8.44
C PHE A 25 0.59 6.95 -7.47
N VAL A 26 1.75 6.30 -7.62
CA VAL A 26 2.27 5.28 -6.67
C VAL A 26 2.22 5.73 -5.20
N PRO A 27 2.63 6.95 -4.81
CA PRO A 27 2.53 7.35 -3.41
C PRO A 27 1.09 7.36 -2.90
N LEU A 28 0.08 7.71 -3.70
CA LEU A 28 -1.33 7.76 -3.23
C LEU A 28 -1.89 6.40 -2.82
N ILE A 29 -1.45 5.33 -3.49
CA ILE A 29 -1.84 3.95 -3.19
C ILE A 29 -0.88 3.26 -2.22
N SER A 30 0.29 3.85 -1.96
CA SER A 30 1.30 3.22 -1.13
C SER A 30 0.88 3.18 0.35
N PRO A 31 1.12 2.06 1.05
CA PRO A 31 0.89 1.97 2.49
C PRO A 31 1.71 3.02 3.27
N PHE A 32 2.89 3.40 2.76
CA PHE A 32 3.75 4.43 3.35
C PHE A 32 3.11 5.83 3.37
N ALA A 33 2.32 6.20 2.37
CA ALA A 33 1.63 7.48 2.38
C ALA A 33 0.34 7.46 3.23
N ARG A 34 -0.31 6.30 3.34
CA ARG A 34 -1.52 6.13 4.19
C ARG A 34 -1.16 6.05 5.67
N TYR A 35 -0.01 5.48 6.04
CA TYR A 35 0.42 5.33 7.44
C TYR A 35 0.39 6.63 8.27
N PRO A 36 0.99 7.77 7.86
CA PRO A 36 0.97 8.99 8.68
C PRO A 36 -0.45 9.53 8.90
N ILE A 37 -1.35 9.34 7.94
CA ILE A 37 -2.77 9.72 8.08
C ILE A 37 -3.42 8.91 9.19
N TYR A 38 -3.21 7.58 9.19
CA TYR A 38 -3.73 6.69 10.23
C TYR A 38 -3.03 6.88 11.57
N PHE A 39 -1.75 7.25 11.56
CA PHE A 39 -1.02 7.57 12.79
C PHE A 39 -1.68 8.73 13.55
N ILE A 40 -2.05 9.80 12.83
CA ILE A 40 -2.76 10.94 13.42
C ILE A 40 -4.19 10.55 13.78
N LYS A 41 -4.91 9.88 12.87
CA LYS A 41 -6.32 9.48 13.07
C LYS A 41 -6.52 8.58 14.29
N CYS A 42 -5.60 7.64 14.51
CA CYS A 42 -5.68 6.68 15.61
C CYS A 42 -5.00 7.17 16.90
N GLY A 43 -4.45 8.39 16.91
CA GLY A 43 -3.76 8.95 18.08
C GLY A 43 -2.44 8.26 18.42
N GLY A 44 -1.79 7.60 17.46
CA GLY A 44 -0.57 6.83 17.69
C GLY A 44 -0.34 5.74 16.65
N ARG A 45 0.32 4.66 17.04
CA ARG A 45 0.65 3.53 16.16
C ARG A 45 -0.62 2.74 15.79
N PRO A 46 -1.06 2.72 14.52
CA PRO A 46 -2.22 1.92 14.10
C PRO A 46 -1.88 0.43 14.04
N VAL A 47 -2.89 -0.43 14.04
CA VAL A 47 -2.78 -1.84 13.66
C VAL A 47 -2.56 -1.93 12.15
N VAL A 48 -1.58 -2.72 11.74
CA VAL A 48 -1.15 -2.85 10.33
C VAL A 48 -1.67 -4.17 9.78
N ALA A 49 -2.46 -4.15 8.70
CA ALA A 49 -3.09 -5.32 8.12
C ALA A 49 -2.63 -5.59 6.69
N THR A 50 -2.58 -6.87 6.33
CA THR A 50 -2.30 -7.35 4.97
C THR A 50 -3.26 -8.48 4.62
N ASP A 51 -3.69 -8.52 3.37
CA ASP A 51 -4.44 -9.61 2.74
C ASP A 51 -3.63 -10.25 1.61
N PHE A 52 -2.31 -10.01 1.59
CA PHE A 52 -1.42 -10.54 0.57
C PHE A 52 -1.50 -12.07 0.53
N ALA A 53 -1.63 -12.62 -0.68
CA ALA A 53 -1.82 -14.06 -0.90
C ALA A 53 -2.98 -14.67 -0.09
N ALA A 54 -4.06 -13.92 0.13
CA ALA A 54 -5.23 -14.31 0.93
C ALA A 54 -4.92 -14.62 2.41
N ALA A 55 -3.75 -14.20 2.89
CA ALA A 55 -3.39 -14.25 4.30
C ALA A 55 -3.93 -12.98 4.98
N TYR A 56 -5.21 -12.98 5.36
CA TYR A 56 -5.86 -11.88 6.10
C TYR A 56 -5.29 -11.78 7.51
N THR A 57 -4.15 -11.11 7.65
CA THR A 57 -3.40 -11.02 8.90
C THR A 57 -3.13 -9.58 9.34
N TYR A 58 -2.96 -9.36 10.64
CA TYR A 58 -2.64 -8.05 11.19
C TYR A 58 -1.53 -8.11 12.25
N ARG A 59 -0.79 -7.01 12.37
CA ARG A 59 0.25 -6.76 13.38
C ARG A 59 -0.15 -5.60 14.28
N ALA A 60 -0.17 -5.84 15.58
CA ALA A 60 -0.50 -4.83 16.57
C ALA A 60 0.76 -4.10 17.06
N PRO A 61 0.65 -2.83 17.48
CA PRO A 61 1.75 -2.13 18.13
C PRO A 61 2.27 -2.91 19.34
N GLY A 62 3.57 -3.18 19.37
CA GLY A 62 4.21 -3.99 20.42
C GLY A 62 4.49 -5.44 20.03
N ASN A 63 4.02 -5.90 18.87
CA ASN A 63 4.57 -7.12 18.26
C ASN A 63 6.00 -6.86 17.76
N ASP A 64 6.86 -7.87 17.83
CA ASP A 64 8.24 -7.80 17.36
C ASP A 64 8.36 -7.56 15.84
N ASP A 65 7.39 -8.05 15.06
CA ASP A 65 7.30 -7.90 13.60
C ASP A 65 6.55 -6.63 13.16
N TYR A 66 6.17 -5.75 14.10
CA TYR A 66 5.42 -4.53 13.82
C TYR A 66 6.20 -3.60 12.89
N GLY A 67 5.63 -3.35 11.71
CA GLY A 67 6.21 -2.44 10.73
C GLY A 67 5.27 -2.20 9.55
N VAL A 68 5.56 -1.14 8.80
CA VAL A 68 4.89 -0.85 7.53
C VAL A 68 5.80 -1.34 6.42
N ASP A 69 5.27 -2.20 5.56
CA ASP A 69 5.95 -2.68 4.37
C ASP A 69 5.03 -2.54 3.15
N VAL A 70 5.54 -2.96 1.99
CA VAL A 70 4.83 -2.83 0.70
C VAL A 70 3.62 -3.76 0.57
N LEU A 71 3.49 -4.78 1.42
CA LEU A 71 2.40 -5.75 1.38
C LEU A 71 1.23 -5.33 2.28
N VAL A 72 1.41 -4.28 3.09
CA VAL A 72 0.34 -3.70 3.89
C VAL A 72 -0.75 -3.16 2.98
N THR A 73 -1.99 -3.58 3.23
CA THR A 73 -3.15 -3.16 2.43
C THR A 73 -4.09 -2.27 3.21
N ASP A 74 -4.17 -2.42 4.54
CA ASP A 74 -5.00 -1.59 5.40
C ASP A 74 -4.41 -1.27 6.77
N PHE A 75 -5.02 -0.28 7.41
CA PHE A 75 -4.68 0.21 8.73
C PHE A 75 -5.96 0.33 9.57
N PHE A 76 -5.89 -0.14 10.82
CA PHE A 76 -6.99 -0.06 11.79
C PHE A 76 -6.50 0.67 13.05
N CYS A 77 -7.40 1.30 13.79
CA CYS A 77 -7.02 1.96 15.04
C CYS A 77 -6.98 0.98 16.22
N THR A 78 -7.71 -0.13 16.14
CA THR A 78 -7.72 -1.17 17.18
C THR A 78 -7.65 -2.58 16.61
N GLU A 79 -7.21 -3.55 17.42
CA GLU A 79 -7.24 -4.97 17.03
C GLU A 79 -8.66 -5.46 16.79
N ALA A 80 -9.62 -4.95 17.57
CA ALA A 80 -11.03 -5.30 17.44
C ALA A 80 -11.61 -4.88 16.07
N GLU A 81 -11.21 -3.72 15.54
CA GLU A 81 -11.60 -3.29 14.19
C GLU A 81 -11.04 -4.25 13.13
N ALA A 82 -9.75 -4.63 13.24
CA ALA A 82 -9.12 -5.56 12.31
C ALA A 82 -9.80 -6.94 12.32
N GLN A 83 -10.09 -7.47 13.52
CA GLN A 83 -10.80 -8.74 13.68
C GLN A 83 -12.23 -8.68 13.12
N SER A 84 -12.93 -7.56 13.33
CA SER A 84 -14.28 -7.37 12.77
C SER A 84 -14.28 -7.30 11.25
N ALA A 85 -13.16 -6.87 10.64
CA ALA A 85 -12.93 -6.89 9.20
C ALA A 85 -12.44 -8.24 8.66
N GLY A 86 -12.33 -9.27 9.51
CA GLY A 86 -11.94 -10.63 9.12
C GLY A 86 -10.43 -10.91 9.15
N PHE A 87 -9.61 -10.01 9.70
CA PHE A 87 -8.18 -10.24 9.85
C PHE A 87 -7.87 -10.99 11.16
N SER A 88 -6.94 -11.94 11.12
CA SER A 88 -6.39 -12.61 12.31
C SER A 88 -5.03 -12.05 12.69
N ARG A 89 -4.61 -12.19 13.96
CA ARG A 89 -3.28 -11.75 14.38
C ARG A 89 -2.21 -12.56 13.63
N SER A 90 -1.11 -11.92 13.22
CA SER A 90 0.02 -12.65 12.65
C SER A 90 0.72 -13.46 13.74
N ASP A 91 0.78 -14.78 13.56
CA ASP A 91 1.55 -15.70 14.42
C ASP A 91 2.98 -15.92 13.88
N LEU A 92 3.45 -15.05 12.99
CA LEU A 92 4.77 -15.19 12.39
C LEU A 92 5.84 -14.91 13.47
N PRO A 93 6.77 -15.86 13.71
CA PRO A 93 7.82 -15.66 14.69
C PRO A 93 8.71 -14.48 14.26
N ALA A 94 9.10 -13.65 15.24
CA ALA A 94 10.04 -12.56 15.07
C ALA A 94 11.31 -13.06 14.35
N ARG A 95 11.71 -12.38 13.28
CA ARG A 95 12.91 -12.73 12.50
C ARG A 95 14.11 -11.92 12.96
#